data_AF-A0A158ESP7-F1
#
_entry.id   AF-A0A158ESP7-F1
#
_cell.length_a   1.000
_cell.length_b   1.000
_cell.length_c   1.000
_cell.angle_alpha   90.00
_cell.angle_beta   90.00
_cell.angle_gamma   90.00
#
_symmetry.space_group_name_H-M   'P 1'
#
loop_
_entity.id
_entity.type
_entity.pdbx_description
1 polymer ?
#
loop_
_entity_poly.entity_id
_entity_poly.type
_entity_poly.pdbx_seq_one_letter_code
_entity_poly.pdbx_strand_id
1 'polypeptide(L)'
;MREIPVLDEKEIQVLCERAKTIIMAHPAPLIRLARDIESIREFGTQGGPTTPQFDLLCASPPFVAMSAQIVERFVRHFGHGLFRPPFSFLLLALAATGPIAAAQTLVLRGAPIHRHDPLHALIRGLEAVFASHPEALSIPVRKVLAPYMLNPPGSAGTA
;
A
#
# COMPACT_ATOMS: atom_id res chain seq x y z
N MET A 1 -26.25 2.91 8.69
CA MET A 1 -24.80 3.15 8.61
C MET A 1 -24.16 2.44 9.79
N ARG A 2 -23.28 1.45 9.57
CA ARG A 2 -22.43 0.95 10.66
C ARG A 2 -21.34 1.99 10.87
N GLU A 3 -21.27 2.58 12.06
CA GLU A 3 -20.13 3.39 12.48
C GLU A 3 -18.87 2.54 12.29
N ILE A 4 -17.93 3.04 11.49
CA ILE A 4 -16.59 2.43 11.43
C ILE A 4 -15.97 2.80 12.77
N PRO A 5 -15.70 1.83 13.67
CA PRO A 5 -15.06 2.16 14.93
C PRO A 5 -13.71 2.80 14.63
N VAL A 6 -13.48 3.97 15.22
CA VAL A 6 -12.20 4.67 15.12
C VAL A 6 -11.16 3.77 15.80
N LEU A 7 -10.29 3.16 15.00
CA LEU A 7 -9.18 2.36 15.52
C LEU A 7 -8.24 3.26 16.31
N ASP A 8 -7.77 2.77 17.44
CA ASP A 8 -6.69 3.44 18.15
C ASP A 8 -5.34 3.24 17.41
N GLU A 9 -4.35 4.09 17.70
CA GLU A 9 -3.04 4.04 17.02
C GLU A 9 -2.29 2.72 17.27
N LYS A 10 -2.51 2.08 18.41
CA LYS A 10 -1.87 0.79 18.74
C LYS A 10 -2.48 -0.34 17.91
N GLU A 11 -3.80 -0.34 17.74
CA GLU A 11 -4.52 -1.26 16.87
C GLU A 11 -4.08 -1.08 15.41
N ILE A 12 -3.94 0.16 14.94
CA ILE A 12 -3.42 0.45 13.59
C ILE A 12 -2.03 -0.15 13.42
N GLN A 13 -1.12 0.05 14.37
CA GLN A 13 0.22 -0.53 14.30
C GLN A 13 0.19 -2.07 14.24
N VAL A 14 -0.62 -2.71 15.09
CA VAL A 14 -0.77 -4.17 15.11
C VAL A 14 -1.31 -4.69 13.77
N LEU A 15 -2.29 -4.00 13.20
CA LEU A 15 -2.84 -4.38 11.89
C LEU A 15 -1.86 -4.13 10.75
N CYS A 16 -1.04 -3.07 10.81
CA CYS A 16 0.02 -2.83 9.84
C CYS A 16 1.08 -3.94 9.86
N GLU A 17 1.55 -4.36 11.04
CA GLU A 17 2.50 -5.47 11.17
C GLU A 17 1.90 -6.80 10.69
N ARG A 18 0.62 -7.02 10.96
CA ARG A 18 -0.09 -8.19 10.44
C ARG A 18 -0.18 -8.18 8.92
N ALA A 19 -0.50 -7.03 8.31
CA ALA A 19 -0.54 -6.87 6.86
C ALA A 19 0.85 -7.08 6.24
N LYS A 20 1.89 -6.48 6.83
CA LYS A 20 3.30 -6.67 6.44
C LYS A 20 3.68 -8.14 6.42
N THR A 21 3.37 -8.87 7.49
CA THR A 21 3.63 -10.32 7.58
C THR A 21 2.96 -11.09 6.44
N ILE A 22 1.69 -10.79 6.13
CA ILE A 22 0.97 -11.44 5.03
C ILE A 22 1.58 -11.09 3.67
N ILE A 23 1.99 -9.83 3.47
CA ILE A 23 2.62 -9.37 2.22
C ILE A 23 3.97 -10.06 2.01
N MET A 24 4.77 -10.24 3.06
CA MET A 24 6.07 -10.92 2.99
C MET A 24 5.91 -12.43 2.81
N ALA A 25 4.93 -13.06 3.47
CA ALA A 25 4.70 -14.49 3.42
C ALA A 25 4.11 -14.98 2.09
N HIS A 26 3.63 -14.06 1.25
CA HIS A 26 2.96 -14.42 0.02
C HIS A 26 3.91 -15.16 -0.94
N PRO A 27 3.52 -16.35 -1.43
CA PRO A 27 4.38 -17.25 -2.21
C PRO A 27 4.49 -16.80 -3.68
N ALA A 28 4.99 -15.59 -3.90
CA ALA A 28 5.30 -15.04 -5.21
C ALA A 28 6.76 -14.58 -5.26
N PRO A 29 7.34 -14.39 -6.46
CA PRO A 29 8.73 -13.97 -6.62
C PRO A 29 9.03 -12.69 -5.84
N LEU A 30 10.14 -12.69 -5.08
CA LEU A 30 10.50 -11.55 -4.21
C LEU A 30 10.70 -10.23 -4.95
N ILE A 31 11.04 -10.29 -6.25
CA ILE A 31 11.22 -9.11 -7.11
C ILE A 31 9.99 -8.20 -7.15
N ARG A 32 8.78 -8.73 -6.86
CA ARG A 32 7.56 -7.92 -6.75
C ARG A 32 7.69 -6.82 -5.69
N LEU A 33 8.49 -7.05 -4.63
CA LEU A 33 8.73 -6.12 -3.53
C LEU A 33 9.95 -5.22 -3.75
N ALA A 34 10.55 -5.21 -4.94
CA ALA A 34 11.78 -4.45 -5.19
C ALA A 34 11.64 -2.93 -5.08
N ARG A 35 10.41 -2.41 -5.08
CA ARG A 35 10.14 -0.99 -4.80
C ARG A 35 9.73 -0.76 -3.36
N ASP A 36 9.35 -1.80 -2.64
CA ASP A 36 8.74 -1.72 -1.32
C ASP A 36 9.73 -1.99 -0.18
N ILE A 37 10.81 -2.71 -0.46
CA ILE A 37 11.82 -3.13 0.52
C ILE A 37 13.21 -2.82 -0.07
N GLU A 38 14.03 -2.10 0.68
CA GLU A 38 15.43 -1.86 0.32
C GLU A 38 16.20 -3.18 0.33
N SER A 39 17.17 -3.33 -0.58
CA SER A 39 18.02 -4.52 -0.63
C SER A 39 17.30 -5.86 -0.80
N ILE A 40 16.07 -5.91 -1.35
CA ILE A 40 15.32 -7.17 -1.54
C ILE A 40 16.10 -8.27 -2.28
N ARG A 41 17.08 -7.87 -3.12
CA ARG A 41 17.90 -8.78 -3.92
C ARG A 41 18.80 -9.67 -3.06
N GLU A 42 19.13 -9.26 -1.85
CA GLU A 42 20.00 -9.99 -0.93
C GLU A 42 19.38 -11.32 -0.48
N PHE A 43 18.04 -11.39 -0.41
CA PHE A 43 17.32 -12.60 -0.01
C PHE A 43 17.27 -13.67 -1.10
N GLY A 44 17.47 -13.32 -2.37
CA GLY A 44 17.37 -14.26 -3.50
C GLY A 44 18.68 -14.95 -3.89
N THR A 45 19.80 -14.56 -3.28
CA THR A 45 21.15 -14.96 -3.71
C THR A 45 21.84 -15.97 -2.79
N GLN A 46 21.24 -16.28 -1.64
CA GLN A 46 21.88 -17.16 -0.65
C GLN A 46 21.51 -18.63 -0.92
N GLY A 47 22.51 -19.46 -1.23
CA GLY A 47 22.37 -20.91 -1.41
C GLY A 47 22.26 -21.69 -0.09
N GLY A 48 21.56 -21.13 0.90
CA GLY A 48 21.39 -21.71 2.23
C GLY A 48 20.32 -22.82 2.28
N PRO A 49 20.13 -23.45 3.46
CA PRO A 49 19.09 -24.48 3.65
C PRO A 49 17.67 -23.93 3.70
N THR A 50 17.52 -22.60 3.82
CA THR A 50 16.25 -21.88 3.91
C THR A 50 15.81 -21.35 2.55
N THR A 51 14.51 -21.08 2.41
CA THR A 51 14.00 -20.44 1.19
C THR A 51 14.14 -18.92 1.30
N PRO A 52 14.32 -18.19 0.17
CA PRO A 52 14.34 -16.73 0.15
C PRO A 52 13.15 -16.08 0.87
N GLN A 53 11.95 -16.67 0.75
CA GLN A 53 10.74 -16.21 1.44
C GLN A 53 10.81 -16.40 2.94
N PHE A 54 11.37 -17.53 3.41
CA PHE A 54 11.58 -17.76 4.82
C PHE A 54 12.59 -16.76 5.40
N ASP A 55 13.70 -16.52 4.71
CA ASP A 55 14.71 -15.54 5.14
C ASP A 55 14.14 -14.12 5.20
N LEU A 56 13.32 -13.73 4.21
CA LEU A 56 12.62 -12.45 4.21
C LEU A 56 11.68 -12.31 5.42
N LEU A 57 10.92 -13.35 5.74
CA LEU A 57 10.01 -13.35 6.89
C LEU A 57 10.76 -13.25 8.22
N CYS A 58 11.85 -14.00 8.37
CA CYS A 58 12.67 -13.97 9.57
C CYS A 58 13.35 -12.61 9.77
N ALA A 59 13.85 -12.01 8.69
CA ALA A 59 14.46 -10.69 8.75
C ALA A 59 13.43 -9.57 8.98
N SER A 60 12.19 -9.74 8.48
CA SER A 60 11.10 -8.75 8.54
C SER A 60 11.58 -7.32 8.27
N PRO A 61 12.29 -7.06 7.14
CA PRO A 61 12.87 -5.75 6.88
C PRO A 61 11.78 -4.66 6.86
N PRO A 62 12.11 -3.42 7.23
CA PRO A 62 11.13 -2.34 7.14
C PRO A 62 10.71 -2.12 5.68
N PHE A 63 9.45 -1.70 5.50
CA PHE A 63 9.05 -1.13 4.22
C PHE A 63 9.70 0.23 4.02
N VAL A 64 9.95 0.60 2.76
CA VAL A 64 10.23 2.00 2.43
C VAL A 64 9.06 2.88 2.86
N ALA A 65 9.34 4.16 3.14
CA ALA A 65 8.36 5.09 3.71
C ALA A 65 7.04 5.14 2.94
N MET A 66 7.10 5.17 1.61
CA MET A 66 5.91 5.17 0.76
C MET A 66 5.05 3.91 0.94
N SER A 67 5.67 2.72 0.91
CA SER A 67 4.96 1.45 1.06
C SER A 67 4.34 1.31 2.45
N ALA A 68 5.03 1.77 3.50
CA ALA A 68 4.48 1.83 4.85
C ALA A 68 3.21 2.72 4.90
N GLN A 69 3.28 3.93 4.35
CA GLN A 69 2.12 4.85 4.29
C GLN A 69 0.96 4.25 3.48
N ILE A 70 1.24 3.55 2.38
CA ILE A 70 0.21 2.86 1.60
C ILE A 70 -0.47 1.81 2.48
N VAL A 71 0.28 0.89 3.09
CA VAL A 71 -0.29 -0.18 3.93
C VAL A 71 -1.11 0.41 5.08
N GLU A 72 -0.59 1.44 5.75
CA GLU A 72 -1.29 2.14 6.83
C GLU A 72 -2.60 2.76 6.34
N ARG A 73 -2.66 3.32 5.13
CA ARG A 73 -3.90 3.85 4.55
C ARG A 73 -4.96 2.78 4.34
N PHE A 74 -4.58 1.59 3.86
CA PHE A 74 -5.52 0.47 3.76
C PHE A 74 -6.02 0.04 5.14
N VAL A 75 -5.13 -0.03 6.14
CA VAL A 75 -5.48 -0.39 7.51
C VAL A 75 -6.41 0.63 8.15
N ARG A 76 -6.11 1.94 8.05
CA ARG A 76 -6.98 2.99 8.59
C ARG A 76 -8.35 3.01 7.93
N HIS A 77 -8.42 2.69 6.63
CA HIS A 77 -9.68 2.74 5.88
C HIS A 77 -10.59 1.53 6.12
N PHE A 78 -10.02 0.32 6.18
CA PHE A 78 -10.81 -0.92 6.30
C PHE A 78 -10.71 -1.60 7.66
N GLY A 79 -9.72 -1.25 8.46
CA GLY A 79 -9.41 -1.87 9.74
C GLY A 79 -9.34 -3.39 9.68
N HIS A 80 -10.02 -4.05 10.63
CA HIS A 80 -10.16 -5.50 10.63
C HIS A 80 -10.84 -6.06 9.37
N GLY A 81 -11.63 -5.26 8.67
CA GLY A 81 -12.27 -5.62 7.41
C GLY A 81 -11.27 -5.96 6.31
N LEU A 82 -10.05 -5.39 6.35
CA LEU A 82 -8.98 -5.72 5.39
C LEU A 82 -8.58 -7.20 5.42
N PHE A 83 -8.81 -7.89 6.54
CA PHE A 83 -8.43 -9.28 6.77
C PHE A 83 -9.60 -10.26 6.59
N ARG A 84 -10.76 -9.78 6.12
CA ARG A 84 -11.98 -10.59 5.98
C ARG A 84 -12.70 -10.27 4.66
N PRO A 85 -13.47 -11.20 4.09
CA PRO A 85 -14.36 -10.87 2.99
C PRO A 85 -15.35 -9.75 3.38
N PRO A 86 -15.74 -8.86 2.45
CA PRO A 86 -15.38 -8.87 1.03
C PRO A 86 -14.10 -8.12 0.69
N PHE A 87 -13.37 -7.53 1.65
CA PHE A 87 -12.23 -6.63 1.36
C PHE A 87 -10.85 -7.31 1.39
N SER A 88 -10.78 -8.57 1.80
CA SER A 88 -9.53 -9.34 1.85
C SER A 88 -8.80 -9.46 0.50
N PHE A 89 -9.49 -9.29 -0.63
CA PHE A 89 -8.85 -9.25 -1.95
C PHE A 89 -7.87 -8.07 -2.09
N LEU A 90 -8.09 -6.95 -1.39
CA LEU A 90 -7.19 -5.80 -1.42
C LEU A 90 -5.86 -6.14 -0.76
N LEU A 91 -5.90 -6.84 0.38
CA LEU A 91 -4.69 -7.33 1.04
C LEU A 91 -3.97 -8.37 0.17
N LEU A 92 -4.72 -9.25 -0.51
CA LEU A 92 -4.15 -10.18 -1.48
C LEU A 92 -3.50 -9.46 -2.67
N ALA A 93 -4.07 -8.34 -3.14
CA ALA A 93 -3.47 -7.54 -4.21
C ALA A 93 -2.15 -6.89 -3.76
N LEU A 94 -2.11 -6.31 -2.55
CA LEU A 94 -0.88 -5.78 -1.93
C LEU A 94 0.18 -6.89 -1.81
N ALA A 95 -0.24 -8.08 -1.39
CA ALA A 95 0.64 -9.23 -1.23
C ALA A 95 1.16 -9.79 -2.57
N ALA A 96 0.30 -9.89 -3.58
CA ALA A 96 0.64 -10.43 -4.89
C ALA A 96 1.56 -9.52 -5.70
N THR A 97 1.41 -8.21 -5.58
CA THR A 97 2.09 -7.24 -6.46
C THR A 97 3.06 -6.30 -5.75
N GLY A 98 2.99 -6.18 -4.43
CA GLY A 98 3.69 -5.17 -3.64
C GLY A 98 2.82 -3.91 -3.41
N PRO A 99 2.91 -3.27 -2.22
CA PRO A 99 2.12 -2.09 -1.88
C PRO A 99 2.11 -0.99 -2.93
N ILE A 100 3.27 -0.58 -3.44
CA ILE A 100 3.37 0.51 -4.42
C ILE A 100 2.67 0.14 -5.74
N ALA A 101 2.95 -1.05 -6.28
CA ALA A 101 2.38 -1.48 -7.55
C ALA A 101 0.85 -1.64 -7.49
N ALA A 102 0.34 -2.19 -6.38
CA ALA A 102 -1.10 -2.31 -6.13
C ALA A 102 -1.77 -0.93 -6.05
N ALA A 103 -1.22 -0.01 -5.26
CA ALA A 103 -1.76 1.34 -5.12
C ALA A 103 -1.76 2.10 -6.45
N GLN A 104 -0.68 2.00 -7.24
CA GLN A 104 -0.63 2.59 -8.57
C GLN A 104 -1.73 2.03 -9.48
N THR A 105 -1.94 0.71 -9.44
CA THR A 105 -3.00 0.06 -10.24
C THR A 105 -4.38 0.58 -9.87
N LEU A 106 -4.66 0.75 -8.58
CA LEU A 106 -5.94 1.30 -8.11
C LEU A 106 -6.17 2.74 -8.55
N VAL A 107 -5.15 3.60 -8.47
CA VAL A 107 -5.28 4.99 -8.89
C VAL A 107 -5.41 5.12 -10.42
N LEU A 108 -4.67 4.32 -11.19
CA LEU A 108 -4.69 4.39 -12.66
C LEU A 108 -5.90 3.72 -13.30
N ARG A 109 -6.41 2.64 -12.70
CA ARG A 109 -7.49 1.81 -13.27
C ARG A 109 -8.80 1.91 -12.50
N GLY A 110 -8.86 2.72 -11.44
CA GLY A 110 -10.12 3.04 -10.80
C GLY A 110 -11.06 3.64 -11.83
N ALA A 111 -12.20 2.98 -12.07
CA ALA A 111 -13.28 3.55 -12.90
C ALA A 111 -13.67 4.93 -12.35
N PRO A 112 -14.30 5.83 -13.12
CA PRO A 112 -14.81 7.11 -12.58
C PRO A 112 -15.74 6.84 -11.40
N ILE A 113 -15.17 7.01 -10.20
CA ILE A 113 -15.72 6.48 -8.97
C ILE A 113 -16.90 7.35 -8.59
N HIS A 114 -18.07 6.75 -8.40
CA HIS A 114 -19.23 7.48 -7.87
C HIS A 114 -18.91 7.92 -6.45
N ARG A 115 -19.37 9.11 -6.02
CA ARG A 115 -19.04 9.72 -4.71
C ARG A 115 -19.31 8.81 -3.49
N HIS A 116 -20.10 7.75 -3.67
CA HIS A 116 -20.48 6.78 -2.63
C HIS A 116 -19.71 5.44 -2.68
N ASP A 117 -18.74 5.27 -3.58
CA ASP A 117 -17.92 4.05 -3.61
C ASP A 117 -17.00 4.00 -2.37
N PRO A 118 -16.99 2.88 -1.62
CA PRO A 118 -16.08 2.65 -0.51
C PRO A 118 -14.59 2.89 -0.85
N LEU A 119 -14.18 2.73 -2.11
CA LEU A 119 -12.80 2.92 -2.55
C LEU A 119 -12.44 4.38 -2.87
N HIS A 120 -13.42 5.28 -3.01
CA HIS A 120 -13.18 6.67 -3.42
C HIS A 120 -12.23 7.39 -2.46
N ALA A 121 -12.50 7.30 -1.16
CA ALA A 121 -11.68 7.95 -0.13
C ALA A 121 -10.29 7.29 -0.01
N LEU A 122 -10.19 5.97 -0.20
CA LEU A 122 -8.91 5.28 -0.28
C LEU A 122 -8.08 5.81 -1.44
N ILE A 123 -8.66 5.89 -2.65
CA ILE A 123 -7.95 6.32 -3.86
C ILE A 123 -7.46 7.76 -3.74
N ARG A 124 -8.28 8.68 -3.23
CA ARG A 124 -7.84 10.05 -2.90
C ARG A 124 -6.70 10.08 -1.88
N GLY A 125 -6.75 9.20 -0.87
CA GLY A 125 -5.67 9.05 0.11
C GLY A 125 -4.37 8.55 -0.53
N LEU A 126 -4.46 7.62 -1.49
CA LEU A 126 -3.30 7.11 -2.23
C LEU A 126 -2.71 8.16 -3.17
N GLU A 127 -3.55 8.97 -3.84
CA GLU A 127 -3.11 10.12 -4.64
C GLU A 127 -2.26 11.10 -3.81
N ALA A 128 -2.70 11.39 -2.59
CA ALA A 128 -1.95 12.27 -1.68
C ALA A 128 -0.60 11.67 -1.25
N VAL A 129 -0.54 10.34 -1.02
CA VAL A 129 0.73 9.64 -0.78
C VAL A 129 1.64 9.76 -2.00
N PHE A 130 1.12 9.53 -3.20
CA PHE A 130 1.89 9.68 -4.44
C PHE A 130 2.39 11.11 -4.66
N ALA A 131 1.61 12.12 -4.33
CA ALA A 131 2.02 13.52 -4.39
C ALA A 131 3.17 13.85 -3.42
N SER A 132 3.26 13.14 -2.29
CA SER A 132 4.29 13.35 -1.27
C SER A 132 5.62 12.62 -1.57
N HIS A 133 5.63 11.67 -2.52
CA HIS A 133 6.81 10.91 -2.94
C HIS A 133 6.94 10.87 -4.49
N PRO A 134 7.11 12.03 -5.15
CA PRO A 134 7.17 12.12 -6.62
C PRO A 134 8.29 11.28 -7.25
N GLU A 135 9.40 11.09 -6.53
CA GLU A 135 10.58 10.33 -6.94
C GLU A 135 10.33 8.83 -7.04
N ALA A 136 9.43 8.28 -6.21
CA ALA A 136 9.10 6.86 -6.18
C ALA A 136 8.19 6.42 -7.34
N LEU A 137 7.64 7.37 -8.11
CA LEU A 137 6.76 7.13 -9.25
C LEU A 137 7.53 6.91 -10.55
N SER A 138 7.08 5.95 -11.38
CA SER A 138 7.57 5.82 -12.75
C SER A 138 7.09 7.01 -13.62
N ILE A 139 7.86 7.38 -14.64
CA ILE A 139 7.57 8.54 -15.51
C ILE A 139 6.15 8.50 -16.11
N PRO A 140 5.61 7.36 -16.60
CA PRO A 140 4.22 7.29 -17.07
C PRO A 140 3.20 7.61 -15.97
N VAL A 141 3.47 7.16 -14.74
CA VAL A 141 2.59 7.42 -13.59
C VAL A 141 2.67 8.87 -13.17
N ARG A 142 3.85 9.49 -13.20
CA ARG A 142 3.97 10.95 -12.97
C ARG A 142 3.16 11.76 -13.98
N LYS A 143 3.15 11.37 -15.27
CA LYS A 143 2.34 12.07 -16.29
C LYS A 143 0.84 11.95 -16.03
N VAL A 144 0.36 10.79 -15.59
CA VAL A 144 -1.07 10.59 -15.25
C VAL A 144 -1.44 11.27 -13.94
N LEU A 145 -0.54 11.28 -12.95
CA LEU A 145 -0.78 11.87 -11.63
C LEU A 145 -0.47 13.37 -11.56
N ALA A 146 0.23 13.95 -12.54
CA ALA A 146 0.64 15.36 -12.56
C ALA A 146 -0.50 16.35 -12.22
N PRO A 147 -1.75 16.18 -12.72
CA PRO A 147 -2.86 17.08 -12.35
C PRO A 147 -3.22 17.07 -10.86
N TYR A 148 -2.95 15.95 -10.17
CA TYR A 148 -3.23 15.75 -8.73
C TYR A 148 -2.03 16.10 -7.85
N MET A 149 -0.82 16.01 -8.38
CA MET A 149 0.42 16.36 -7.66
C MET A 149 0.64 17.87 -7.57
N LEU A 150 0.03 18.66 -8.47
CA LEU A 150 0.16 20.12 -8.52
C LEU A 150 -0.88 20.87 -7.67
N ASN A 151 -1.85 20.16 -7.07
CA ASN A 151 -2.88 20.74 -6.22
C ASN A 151 -2.92 20.03 -4.86
N PRO A 152 -2.12 20.47 -3.86
CA PRO A 152 -2.29 19.99 -2.49
C PRO A 152 -3.71 20.35 -1.99
N PRO A 153 -4.37 19.52 -1.17
CA PRO A 153 -5.65 19.88 -0.57
C PRO A 153 -5.40 21.00 0.46
N GLY A 154 -5.54 22.25 0.01
CA GLY A 154 -5.22 23.41 0.85
C GLY A 154 -5.23 24.76 0.14
N SER A 155 -6.24 25.05 -0.68
CA SER A 155 -6.64 26.45 -0.90
C SER A 155 -8.12 26.53 -1.28
N ALA A 156 -9.00 26.19 -0.32
CA ALA A 156 -10.30 26.84 -0.31
C ALA A 156 -10.03 28.28 0.11
N GLY A 157 -9.90 29.16 -0.89
CA GLY A 157 -9.76 30.58 -0.67
C GLY A 157 -10.95 31.10 0.11
N THR A 158 -10.65 31.80 1.19
CA THR A 158 -11.47 32.89 1.69
C THR A 158 -11.68 33.90 0.58
N ALA A 159 -12.93 34.03 0.14
CA ALA A 159 -13.49 35.22 -0.45
C ALA A 159 -14.96 35.31 0.00
#